data_AF-A0AAD0KG11-F1
#
_entry.id   AF-A0AAD0KG11-F1
#
_cell.length_a   1.000
_cell.length_b   1.000
_cell.length_c   1.000
_cell.angle_alpha   90.00
_cell.angle_beta   90.00
_cell.angle_gamma   90.00
#
_symmetry.space_group_name_H-M   'P 1'
#
loop_
_entity.id
_entity.type
_entity.pdbx_description
1 polymer ?
#
loop_
_entity_poly.entity_id
_entity_poly.type
_entity_poly.pdbx_seq_one_letter_code
_entity_poly.pdbx_strand_id
1 'polypeptide(L)'
;MEPDTFSKQDMAIYKVDNSRERVSYGMSRKNAEKVLGTGNEGISNWYTYDSGVSVIYRHDKAVAITLERESQGAYKTARGAEVGTNKERIKELYGEKYAIENASESMKYLKYLEYYYDTETKKLVKENTSDFKSLSKKELRAKYLLSTTYNEDGKIGLIILTDAQATNTFE
;
A
#
# COMPACT_ATOMS: atom_id res chain seq x y z
N MET A 1 8.09 -4.68 -15.25
CA MET A 1 8.65 -3.92 -14.11
C MET A 1 9.68 -4.83 -13.48
N GLU A 2 10.88 -4.31 -13.20
CA GLU A 2 11.98 -5.13 -12.68
C GLU A 2 11.89 -5.30 -11.15
N PRO A 3 12.22 -6.47 -10.59
CA PRO A 3 12.39 -6.65 -9.14
C PRO A 3 13.47 -5.72 -8.56
N ASP A 4 13.44 -5.47 -7.25
CA ASP A 4 14.35 -4.55 -6.54
C ASP A 4 14.33 -3.10 -7.08
N THR A 5 13.27 -2.76 -7.80
CA THR A 5 12.89 -1.41 -8.15
C THR A 5 11.50 -1.16 -7.58
N PHE A 6 11.24 0.05 -7.11
CA PHE A 6 9.91 0.52 -6.75
C PHE A 6 9.87 2.00 -7.02
N SER A 7 8.71 2.52 -7.39
CA SER A 7 8.55 3.90 -7.80
C SER A 7 7.16 4.41 -7.44
N LYS A 8 6.97 5.72 -7.60
CA LYS A 8 5.64 6.33 -7.48
C LYS A 8 4.58 5.71 -8.39
N GLN A 9 4.97 5.13 -9.53
CA GLN A 9 4.01 4.48 -10.44
C GLN A 9 3.47 3.16 -9.88
N ASP A 10 4.23 2.54 -8.98
CA ASP A 10 3.84 1.31 -8.28
C ASP A 10 2.81 1.57 -7.18
N MET A 11 2.62 2.83 -6.78
CA MET A 11 1.62 3.29 -5.82
C MET A 11 0.23 3.40 -6.47
N ALA A 12 -0.22 2.31 -7.07
CA ALA A 12 -1.50 2.22 -7.74
C ALA A 12 -2.08 0.80 -7.68
N ILE A 13 -3.41 0.74 -7.73
CA ILE A 13 -4.18 -0.48 -7.94
C ILE A 13 -4.94 -0.37 -9.27
N TYR A 14 -5.19 -1.51 -9.89
CA TYR A 14 -5.89 -1.66 -11.16
C TYR A 14 -7.02 -2.66 -10.99
N LYS A 15 -8.13 -2.45 -11.71
CA LYS A 15 -9.12 -3.51 -11.85
C LYS A 15 -8.50 -4.71 -12.54
N VAL A 16 -8.83 -5.92 -12.07
CA VAL A 16 -8.28 -7.17 -12.63
C VAL A 16 -8.71 -7.34 -14.08
N ASP A 17 -9.96 -7.01 -14.40
CA ASP A 17 -10.59 -7.13 -15.71
C ASP A 17 -10.37 -5.91 -16.64
N ASN A 18 -9.92 -4.77 -16.10
CA ASN A 18 -9.68 -3.55 -16.86
C ASN A 18 -8.41 -2.81 -16.42
N SER A 19 -7.32 -3.04 -17.15
CA SER A 19 -6.01 -2.41 -16.90
C SER A 19 -5.97 -0.89 -17.15
N ARG A 20 -7.03 -0.28 -17.70
CA ARG A 20 -7.12 1.19 -17.86
C ARG A 20 -7.72 1.87 -16.63
N GLU A 21 -8.49 1.13 -15.85
CA GLU A 21 -9.14 1.64 -14.65
C GLU A 21 -8.23 1.43 -13.44
N ARG A 22 -7.78 2.54 -12.85
CA ARG A 22 -6.83 2.53 -11.76
C ARG A 22 -7.11 3.60 -10.73
N VAL A 23 -6.72 3.32 -9.50
CA VAL A 23 -6.60 4.32 -8.44
C VAL A 23 -5.14 4.42 -8.07
N SER A 24 -4.62 5.64 -7.98
CA SER A 24 -3.20 5.90 -7.71
C SER A 24 -3.05 6.88 -6.56
N TYR A 25 -1.94 6.79 -5.85
CA TYR A 25 -1.53 7.80 -4.88
C TYR A 25 -1.59 9.19 -5.53
N GLY A 26 -2.17 10.15 -4.82
CA GLY A 26 -2.38 11.52 -5.28
C GLY A 26 -3.59 11.71 -6.22
N MET A 27 -4.36 10.66 -6.52
CA MET A 27 -5.62 10.80 -7.26
C MET A 27 -6.65 11.53 -6.39
N SER A 28 -7.47 12.40 -7.00
CA SER A 28 -8.58 13.05 -6.28
C SER A 28 -9.68 12.05 -5.92
N ARG A 29 -10.41 12.25 -4.81
CA ARG A 29 -11.54 11.38 -4.45
C ARG A 29 -12.53 11.20 -5.59
N LYS A 30 -12.95 12.30 -6.21
CA LYS A 30 -13.85 12.28 -7.38
C LYS A 30 -13.36 11.40 -8.54
N ASN A 31 -12.05 11.26 -8.74
CA ASN A 31 -11.52 10.43 -9.81
C ASN A 31 -11.35 8.98 -9.38
N ALA A 32 -11.02 8.73 -8.11
CA ALA A 32 -11.01 7.39 -7.54
C ALA A 32 -12.42 6.78 -7.52
N GLU A 33 -13.45 7.55 -7.15
CA GLU A 33 -14.85 7.13 -7.12
C GLU A 33 -15.41 6.77 -8.51
N LYS A 34 -14.85 7.30 -9.61
CA LYS A 34 -15.19 6.85 -10.96
C LYS A 34 -14.78 5.40 -11.22
N VAL A 35 -13.78 4.91 -10.50
CA VAL A 35 -13.24 3.54 -10.61
C VAL A 35 -13.86 2.64 -9.55
N LEU A 36 -13.87 3.11 -8.29
CA LEU A 36 -14.26 2.34 -7.11
C LEU A 36 -15.76 2.35 -6.84
N GLY A 37 -16.53 3.26 -7.47
CA GLY A 37 -17.91 3.53 -7.12
C GLY A 37 -18.03 4.54 -5.97
N THR A 38 -19.21 4.61 -5.36
CA THR A 38 -19.49 5.56 -4.27
C THR A 38 -18.88 5.04 -2.98
N GLY A 39 -18.03 5.84 -2.34
CA GLY A 39 -17.41 5.48 -1.06
C GLY A 39 -18.31 5.85 0.13
N ASN A 40 -18.22 5.06 1.19
CA ASN A 40 -18.80 5.37 2.50
C ASN A 40 -17.73 6.05 3.37
N GLU A 41 -18.01 7.25 3.87
CA GLU A 41 -17.09 7.96 4.74
C GLU A 41 -17.09 7.35 6.15
N GLY A 42 -15.90 6.97 6.62
CA GLY A 42 -15.60 6.56 7.97
C GLY A 42 -14.87 7.65 8.75
N ILE A 43 -14.07 7.22 9.73
CA ILE A 43 -13.31 8.13 10.60
C ILE A 43 -12.08 8.69 9.87
N SER A 44 -11.70 9.94 10.12
CA SER A 44 -10.43 10.54 9.67
C SER A 44 -10.20 10.57 8.15
N ASN A 45 -11.24 10.83 7.35
CA ASN A 45 -11.18 10.83 5.87
C ASN A 45 -10.83 9.46 5.27
N TRP A 46 -11.08 8.38 6.00
CA TRP A 46 -11.05 7.02 5.49
C TRP A 46 -12.38 6.72 4.81
N TYR A 47 -12.32 6.29 3.55
CA TYR A 47 -13.48 5.88 2.77
C TYR A 47 -13.37 4.40 2.43
N THR A 48 -14.45 3.65 2.64
CA THR A 48 -14.56 2.24 2.22
C THR A 48 -15.45 2.13 1.00
N TYR A 49 -15.19 1.12 0.18
CA TYR A 49 -15.91 0.88 -1.07
C TYR A 49 -16.38 -0.58 -1.09
N ASP A 50 -17.53 -0.85 -1.71
CA ASP A 50 -18.15 -2.18 -1.77
C ASP A 50 -17.22 -3.27 -2.30
N SER A 51 -16.23 -2.89 -3.10
CA SER A 51 -15.22 -3.78 -3.65
C SER A 51 -14.11 -4.18 -2.68
N GLY A 52 -14.25 -3.93 -1.37
CA GLY A 52 -13.20 -4.24 -0.37
C GLY A 52 -11.95 -3.37 -0.49
N VAL A 53 -12.02 -2.28 -1.25
CA VAL A 53 -10.96 -1.28 -1.30
C VAL A 53 -11.26 -0.24 -0.26
N SER A 54 -10.23 0.31 0.38
CA SER A 54 -10.40 1.49 1.21
C SER A 54 -9.29 2.51 0.98
N VAL A 55 -9.62 3.80 1.09
CA VAL A 55 -8.73 4.91 0.72
C VAL A 55 -8.77 5.99 1.79
N ILE A 56 -7.60 6.44 2.22
CA ILE A 56 -7.47 7.64 3.06
C ILE A 56 -7.17 8.84 2.14
N TYR A 57 -7.92 9.92 2.32
CA TYR A 57 -7.71 11.17 1.59
C TYR A 57 -7.11 12.25 2.49
N ARG A 58 -6.11 12.97 1.97
CA ARG A 58 -5.53 14.15 2.60
C ARG A 58 -5.60 15.32 1.62
N HIS A 59 -6.36 16.35 1.97
CA HIS A 59 -6.68 17.47 1.07
C HIS A 59 -7.25 16.99 -0.28
N ASP A 60 -8.26 16.10 -0.25
CA ASP A 60 -8.89 15.45 -1.41
C ASP A 60 -7.97 14.50 -2.21
N LYS A 61 -6.74 14.22 -1.76
CA LYS A 61 -5.79 13.35 -2.48
C LYS A 61 -5.61 12.01 -1.78
N ALA A 62 -5.70 10.91 -2.54
CA ALA A 62 -5.43 9.57 -2.02
C ALA A 62 -4.00 9.48 -1.49
N VAL A 63 -3.84 9.08 -0.23
CA VAL A 63 -2.53 8.96 0.43
C VAL A 63 -2.27 7.58 1.02
N ALA A 64 -3.32 6.79 1.21
CA ALA A 64 -3.26 5.37 1.49
C ALA A 64 -4.34 4.67 0.68
N ILE A 65 -4.00 3.54 0.08
CA ILE A 65 -4.92 2.65 -0.64
C ILE A 65 -4.72 1.26 -0.05
N THR A 66 -5.81 0.67 0.44
CA THR A 66 -5.83 -0.62 1.10
C THR A 66 -6.69 -1.59 0.31
N LEU A 67 -6.18 -2.80 0.08
CA LEU A 67 -6.91 -3.93 -0.48
C LEU A 67 -7.19 -4.93 0.65
N GLU A 68 -8.46 -5.04 1.03
CA GLU A 68 -8.95 -5.97 2.06
C GLU A 68 -9.45 -7.27 1.42
N ARG A 69 -9.90 -8.23 2.23
CA ARG A 69 -10.24 -9.58 1.77
C ARG A 69 -11.23 -9.58 0.61
N GLU A 70 -12.21 -8.71 0.70
CA GLU A 70 -13.33 -8.52 -0.21
C GLU A 70 -12.89 -7.98 -1.58
N SER A 71 -11.66 -7.47 -1.71
CA SER A 71 -11.09 -6.99 -2.98
C SER A 71 -10.46 -8.08 -3.84
N GLN A 72 -10.35 -9.31 -3.32
CA GLN A 72 -9.76 -10.43 -4.04
C GLN A 72 -10.47 -10.67 -5.38
N GLY A 73 -9.71 -10.73 -6.47
CA GLY A 73 -10.24 -10.91 -7.84
C GLY A 73 -10.86 -9.65 -8.45
N ALA A 74 -11.02 -8.56 -7.69
CA ALA A 74 -11.50 -7.27 -8.20
C ALA A 74 -10.34 -6.31 -8.51
N TYR A 75 -9.35 -6.25 -7.62
CA TYR A 75 -8.22 -5.33 -7.75
C TYR A 75 -6.86 -6.00 -7.50
N LYS A 76 -5.85 -5.49 -8.20
CA LYS A 76 -4.45 -5.86 -8.06
C LYS A 76 -3.55 -4.63 -8.01
N THR A 77 -2.39 -4.74 -7.38
CA THR A 77 -1.38 -3.67 -7.43
C THR A 77 -0.87 -3.46 -8.86
N ALA A 78 -0.16 -2.36 -9.10
CA ALA A 78 0.52 -2.10 -10.37
C ALA A 78 1.46 -3.23 -10.82
N ARG A 79 1.98 -4.02 -9.88
CA ARG A 79 2.83 -5.19 -10.15
C ARG A 79 2.06 -6.50 -10.25
N GLY A 80 0.75 -6.47 -10.04
CA GLY A 80 -0.12 -7.64 -10.13
C GLY A 80 -0.22 -8.46 -8.85
N ALA A 81 0.10 -7.89 -7.69
CA ALA A 81 -0.19 -8.52 -6.41
C ALA A 81 -1.67 -8.35 -6.05
N GLU A 82 -2.29 -9.44 -5.62
CA GLU A 82 -3.69 -9.48 -5.16
C GLU A 82 -3.76 -10.04 -3.75
N VAL A 83 -4.83 -9.71 -3.03
CA VAL A 83 -5.18 -10.47 -1.83
C VAL A 83 -5.29 -11.95 -2.18
N GLY A 84 -4.77 -12.82 -1.30
CA GLY A 84 -4.66 -14.25 -1.55
C GLY A 84 -3.38 -14.68 -2.30
N THR A 85 -2.58 -13.75 -2.81
CA THR A 85 -1.26 -14.06 -3.41
C THR A 85 -0.31 -14.63 -2.35
N ASN A 86 0.53 -15.60 -2.72
CA ASN A 86 1.56 -16.15 -1.83
C ASN A 86 2.72 -15.16 -1.62
N LYS A 87 3.34 -15.19 -0.44
CA LYS A 87 4.49 -14.35 -0.09
C LYS A 87 5.65 -14.45 -1.09
N GLU A 88 5.97 -15.64 -1.56
CA GLU A 88 7.06 -15.88 -2.51
C GLU A 88 6.82 -15.11 -3.81
N ARG A 89 5.57 -15.05 -4.26
CA ARG A 89 5.19 -14.29 -5.45
C ARG A 89 5.37 -12.78 -5.24
N ILE A 90 5.20 -12.26 -4.03
CA ILE A 90 5.50 -10.85 -3.74
C ILE A 90 6.99 -10.57 -3.87
N LYS A 91 7.84 -11.46 -3.37
CA LYS A 91 9.30 -11.34 -3.53
C LYS A 91 9.72 -11.39 -4.99
N GLU A 92 9.07 -12.20 -5.82
CA GLU A 92 9.31 -12.19 -7.27
C GLU A 92 8.92 -10.85 -7.92
N LEU A 93 7.80 -10.24 -7.49
CA LEU A 93 7.28 -9.00 -8.08
C LEU A 93 8.06 -7.74 -7.64
N TYR A 94 8.52 -7.72 -6.39
CA TYR A 94 9.11 -6.54 -5.76
C TYR A 94 10.60 -6.70 -5.44
N GLY A 95 11.13 -7.92 -5.49
CA GLY A 95 12.52 -8.27 -5.18
C GLY A 95 12.73 -8.65 -3.72
N GLU A 96 13.87 -9.26 -3.42
CA GLU A 96 14.24 -9.67 -2.05
C GLU A 96 15.22 -8.72 -1.40
N LYS A 97 15.98 -7.95 -2.19
CA LYS A 97 17.11 -7.19 -1.68
C LYS A 97 16.67 -6.18 -0.63
N TYR A 98 15.50 -5.58 -0.80
CA TYR A 98 14.95 -4.53 0.08
C TYR A 98 13.72 -4.98 0.87
N ALA A 99 13.40 -6.28 0.83
CA ALA A 99 12.33 -6.86 1.63
C ALA A 99 12.62 -6.71 3.13
N ILE A 100 11.68 -6.15 3.87
CA ILE A 100 11.73 -6.06 5.34
C ILE A 100 10.63 -6.95 5.91
N GLU A 101 11.03 -7.97 6.65
CA GLU A 101 10.10 -8.93 7.26
C GLU A 101 10.08 -8.77 8.77
N ASN A 102 8.88 -8.68 9.35
CA ASN A 102 8.65 -8.75 10.80
C ASN A 102 9.57 -7.83 11.65
N ALA A 103 10.02 -6.69 11.11
CA ALA A 103 11.06 -5.86 11.72
C ALA A 103 10.59 -4.98 12.90
N SER A 104 9.28 -4.87 13.08
CA SER A 104 8.60 -4.10 14.13
C SER A 104 8.24 -4.99 15.30
N GLU A 105 8.80 -4.66 16.46
CA GLU A 105 8.48 -5.33 17.73
C GLU A 105 7.00 -5.20 18.11
N SER A 106 6.34 -4.08 17.74
CA SER A 106 4.93 -3.84 18.03
C SER A 106 3.99 -4.73 17.21
N MET A 107 4.49 -5.29 16.10
CA MET A 107 3.74 -6.15 15.20
C MET A 107 4.29 -7.59 15.17
N LYS A 108 5.03 -8.04 16.19
CA LYS A 108 5.68 -9.37 16.21
C LYS A 108 4.72 -10.56 16.04
N TYR A 109 3.42 -10.36 16.28
CA TYR A 109 2.38 -11.38 16.12
C TYR A 109 1.77 -11.41 14.71
N LEU A 110 2.08 -10.42 13.88
CA LEU A 110 1.64 -10.32 12.49
C LEU A 110 2.80 -10.73 11.58
N LYS A 111 2.53 -11.67 10.67
CA LYS A 111 3.46 -11.94 9.57
C LYS A 111 3.26 -10.85 8.54
N TYR A 112 4.30 -10.07 8.25
CA TYR A 112 4.22 -9.05 7.21
C TYR A 112 5.53 -8.90 6.43
N LEU A 113 5.41 -8.24 5.28
CA LEU A 113 6.51 -7.90 4.38
C LEU A 113 6.30 -6.48 3.88
N GLU A 114 7.36 -5.68 4.00
CA GLU A 114 7.36 -4.26 3.67
C GLU A 114 8.47 -3.88 2.71
N TYR A 115 8.16 -2.87 1.89
CA TYR A 115 9.11 -2.20 1.00
C TYR A 115 8.96 -0.70 1.16
N TYR A 116 10.08 -0.03 1.41
CA TYR A 116 10.15 1.41 1.59
C TYR A 116 10.85 2.06 0.41
N TYR A 117 10.25 3.14 -0.11
CA TYR A 117 10.79 3.93 -1.19
C TYR A 117 10.87 5.40 -0.80
N ASP A 118 12.07 5.95 -0.89
CA ASP A 118 12.32 7.36 -0.69
C ASP A 118 12.14 8.11 -2.03
N THR A 119 11.17 9.02 -2.06
CA THR A 119 10.83 9.79 -3.26
C THR A 119 11.82 10.89 -3.60
N GLU A 120 12.62 11.36 -2.64
CA GLU A 120 13.63 12.40 -2.83
C GLU A 120 14.89 11.78 -3.47
N THR A 121 15.37 10.66 -2.91
CA THR A 121 16.53 9.93 -3.43
C THR A 121 16.18 8.98 -4.59
N LYS A 122 14.89 8.70 -4.78
CA LYS A 122 14.33 7.78 -5.77
C LYS A 122 14.85 6.36 -5.66
N LYS A 123 14.98 5.86 -4.43
CA LYS A 123 15.55 4.55 -4.14
C LYS A 123 14.70 3.78 -3.15
N LEU A 124 14.71 2.45 -3.31
CA LEU A 124 14.32 1.56 -2.23
C LEU A 124 15.34 1.66 -1.09
N VAL A 125 14.85 1.61 0.13
CA VAL A 125 15.65 1.75 1.35
C VAL A 125 15.33 0.63 2.33
N LYS A 126 16.34 0.23 3.11
CA LYS A 126 16.18 -0.67 4.26
C LYS A 126 16.07 0.18 5.53
N GLU A 127 14.99 0.95 5.65
CA GLU A 127 14.76 1.77 6.84
C GLU A 127 13.98 0.95 7.87
N ASN A 128 14.35 1.06 9.15
CA ASN A 128 13.53 0.53 10.24
C ASN A 128 12.52 1.60 10.65
N THR A 129 11.31 1.20 11.03
CA THR A 129 10.22 2.13 11.39
C THR A 129 10.55 3.00 12.60
N SER A 130 11.53 2.60 13.43
CA SER A 130 12.10 3.41 14.50
C SER A 130 12.67 4.75 14.00
N ASP A 131 13.22 4.77 12.78
CA ASP A 131 13.85 5.94 12.19
C ASP A 131 12.82 6.99 11.75
N PHE A 132 11.55 6.60 11.67
CA PHE A 132 10.46 7.50 11.23
C PHE A 132 9.95 8.40 12.35
N LYS A 133 10.19 8.04 13.61
CA LYS A 133 9.70 8.81 14.77
C LYS A 133 10.31 10.21 14.88
N SER A 134 11.51 10.41 14.32
CA SER A 134 12.20 11.70 14.31
C SER A 134 11.93 12.54 13.06
N LEU A 135 11.26 11.98 12.04
CA LEU A 135 11.00 12.64 10.78
C LEU A 135 9.86 13.66 10.89
N SER A 136 10.03 14.80 10.24
CA SER A 136 8.95 15.78 10.06
C SER A 136 7.82 15.22 9.19
N LYS A 137 6.64 15.84 9.25
CA LYS A 137 5.51 15.51 8.37
C LYS A 137 5.87 15.56 6.89
N LYS A 138 6.80 16.44 6.49
CA LYS A 138 7.25 16.54 5.09
C LYS A 138 8.10 15.33 4.70
N GLU A 139 9.05 14.95 5.56
CA GLU A 139 9.92 13.79 5.33
C GLU A 139 9.10 12.49 5.31
N LEU A 140 8.14 12.33 6.22
CA LEU A 140 7.23 11.17 6.22
C LEU A 140 6.41 11.05 4.92
N ARG A 141 5.98 12.16 4.33
CA ARG A 141 5.28 12.16 3.03
C ARG A 141 6.18 11.74 1.87
N ALA A 142 7.49 11.90 2.03
CA ALA A 142 8.46 11.51 1.02
C ALA A 142 8.82 10.03 1.08
N LYS A 143 8.35 9.29 2.08
CA LYS A 143 8.53 7.84 2.22
C LYS A 143 7.26 7.12 1.79
N TYR A 144 7.34 6.34 0.72
CA TYR A 144 6.27 5.46 0.27
C TYR A 144 6.50 4.04 0.77
N LEU A 145 5.40 3.36 1.07
CA LEU A 145 5.35 2.04 1.68
C LEU A 145 4.39 1.15 0.89
N LEU A 146 4.87 -0.04 0.54
CA LEU A 146 4.04 -1.21 0.33
C LEU A 146 4.15 -2.10 1.57
N SER A 147 3.03 -2.36 2.24
CA SER A 147 2.95 -3.32 3.35
C SER A 147 1.96 -4.42 3.00
N THR A 148 2.32 -5.66 3.32
CA THR A 148 1.50 -6.84 3.08
C THR A 148 1.46 -7.71 4.32
N THR A 149 0.27 -8.13 4.76
CA THR A 149 0.13 -9.08 5.88
C THR A 149 -0.24 -10.46 5.38
N TYR A 150 0.17 -11.49 6.11
CA TYR A 150 0.00 -12.89 5.71
C TYR A 150 -0.77 -13.68 6.76
N ASN A 151 -1.65 -14.55 6.29
CA ASN A 151 -2.31 -15.55 7.13
C ASN A 151 -1.37 -16.74 7.43
N GLU A 152 -1.88 -17.75 8.14
CA GLU A 152 -1.12 -18.94 8.51
C GLU A 152 -0.61 -19.73 7.30
N ASP A 153 -1.39 -19.75 6.21
CA ASP A 153 -1.06 -20.40 4.94
C ASP A 153 -0.03 -19.62 4.09
N GLY A 154 0.44 -18.45 4.55
CA GLY A 154 1.39 -17.62 3.80
C GLY A 154 0.75 -16.81 2.66
N LYS A 155 -0.58 -16.68 2.64
CA LYS A 155 -1.34 -15.89 1.67
C LYS A 155 -1.63 -14.50 2.21
N ILE A 156 -1.62 -13.51 1.31
CA ILE A 156 -1.90 -12.12 1.66
C ILE A 156 -3.32 -11.96 2.17
N GLY A 157 -3.48 -11.38 3.36
CA GLY A 157 -4.77 -10.95 3.91
C GLY A 157 -5.06 -9.47 3.70
N LEU A 158 -4.02 -8.64 3.56
CA LEU A 158 -4.11 -7.18 3.41
C LEU A 158 -2.94 -6.67 2.57
N ILE A 159 -3.21 -5.72 1.67
CA ILE A 159 -2.18 -4.93 0.97
C ILE A 159 -2.42 -3.46 1.26
N ILE A 160 -1.37 -2.73 1.64
CA ILE A 160 -1.42 -1.29 1.88
C ILE A 160 -0.37 -0.59 1.00
N LEU A 161 -0.80 0.38 0.21
CA LEU A 161 0.03 1.32 -0.53
C LEU A 161 -0.15 2.71 0.08
N THR A 162 0.84 3.21 0.82
CA THR A 162 0.70 4.44 1.61
C THR A 162 1.96 5.29 1.65
N ASP A 163 1.84 6.57 2.01
CA ASP A 163 2.98 7.29 2.58
C ASP A 163 3.11 7.06 4.09
N ALA A 164 4.32 7.22 4.62
CA ALA A 164 4.61 6.99 6.04
C ALA A 164 3.96 8.02 6.97
N GLN A 165 3.45 9.14 6.45
CA GLN A 165 2.68 10.06 7.30
C GLN A 165 1.28 9.50 7.56
N ALA A 166 0.67 8.86 6.57
CA ALA A 166 -0.67 8.28 6.68
C ALA A 166 -0.69 6.98 7.53
N THR A 167 0.44 6.32 7.73
CA THR A 167 0.55 5.18 8.68
C THR A 167 0.46 5.62 10.14
N ASN A 168 0.98 6.80 10.47
CA ASN A 168 1.00 7.35 11.85
C ASN A 168 -0.35 7.97 12.28
N THR A 169 -1.38 7.89 11.44
CA THR A 169 -2.73 8.35 11.78
C THR A 169 -3.54 7.34 12.61
N PHE A 170 -2.93 6.18 12.91
CA PHE A 170 -3.51 5.10 13.72
C PHE A 170 -2.84 4.94 15.09
N GLU A 171 -1.85 5.77 15.43
CA GLU A 171 -1.29 5.90 16.79
C GLU A 171 -1.98 7.04 17.58
#